data_AF-A0A520JXJ9-F1
#
_entry.id   AF-A0A520JXJ9-F1
#
_cell.length_a   1.000
_cell.length_b   1.000
_cell.length_c   1.000
_cell.angle_alpha   90.00
_cell.angle_beta   90.00
_cell.angle_gamma   90.00
#
_symmetry.space_group_name_H-M   'P 1'
#
loop_
_entity.id
_entity.type
_entity.pdbx_description
1 polymer ?
#
loop_
_entity_poly.entity_id
_entity_poly.type
_entity_poly.pdbx_seq_one_letter_code
_entity_poly.pdbx_strand_id
1 'polypeptide(L)'
;MMSDNGFGSKENSQDYNLRVYTINPDFKTSDGGSGTISVQGFFELKDPDDLIPFPIVNEWTSERILTGSDFDIESMQKASDGTFWFGDEFGPFLIHTDADGMLLDAPIPLPDFKGGIIKSSQSPLNEDYLGVMNAIKADVISPYYKLLDDGNESTGISERIDAGVSSDVINVKSLRKAGYLVIPWTINNKEDMRQIIALGVDGIITDRPDLLLEVMVGEDIDPASFDLQGHRGCRGLRPENTLPAFEHAMELDVTTLELDIGITGDGVVVVSHNRVVSSIICRRTDGTPYNPADEVRIKNLTLAEIQSQFICDTNPDPARFPDQIAPGNTTDYTIPALQEVIDLANTMDPCVRFNIETKISPYAPNETVDPTTFASAVVNIIKANNIENRSVVQSFDRRNQD
;
A
#
# COMPACT_ATOMS: atom_id res chain seq x y z
N MET A 1 -37.60 -9.90 1.09
CA MET A 1 -36.86 -10.34 -0.12
C MET A 1 -35.43 -9.95 0.10
N MET A 2 -34.52 -10.91 0.08
CA MET A 2 -33.09 -10.65 0.18
C MET A 2 -32.55 -10.35 -1.21
N SER A 3 -31.59 -9.44 -1.30
CA SER A 3 -30.85 -9.24 -2.53
C SER A 3 -29.74 -10.27 -2.67
N ASP A 4 -29.45 -10.65 -3.91
CA ASP A 4 -28.26 -11.39 -4.29
C ASP A 4 -26.98 -10.52 -4.16
N ASN A 5 -25.81 -11.09 -4.36
CA ASN A 5 -24.50 -10.47 -4.22
C ASN A 5 -24.06 -9.60 -5.42
N GLY A 6 -24.95 -9.28 -6.37
CA GLY A 6 -24.64 -8.36 -7.48
C GLY A 6 -25.49 -8.55 -8.73
N PHE A 7 -24.99 -8.05 -9.86
CA PHE A 7 -25.67 -8.12 -11.17
C PHE A 7 -25.21 -9.32 -12.03
N GLY A 8 -24.67 -10.37 -11.40
CA GLY A 8 -24.29 -11.63 -12.07
C GLY A 8 -22.82 -11.75 -12.51
N SER A 9 -21.92 -10.87 -12.05
CA SER A 9 -20.47 -11.02 -12.25
C SER A 9 -19.67 -10.47 -11.07
N LYS A 10 -18.62 -11.18 -10.64
CA LYS A 10 -17.76 -10.80 -9.50
C LYS A 10 -17.25 -9.35 -9.56
N GLU A 11 -16.96 -8.85 -10.76
CA GLU A 11 -16.39 -7.51 -10.97
C GLU A 11 -17.30 -6.36 -10.50
N ASN A 12 -18.62 -6.57 -10.39
CA ASN A 12 -19.57 -5.54 -9.96
C ASN A 12 -20.19 -5.78 -8.59
N SER A 13 -19.78 -6.85 -7.90
CA SER A 13 -20.34 -7.22 -6.59
C SER A 13 -20.04 -6.17 -5.50
N GLN A 14 -18.95 -5.41 -5.64
CA GLN A 14 -18.58 -4.32 -4.71
C GLN A 14 -19.53 -3.11 -4.78
N ASP A 15 -20.17 -2.87 -5.93
CA ASP A 15 -21.07 -1.74 -6.14
C ASP A 15 -22.47 -2.01 -5.56
N TYR A 16 -22.68 -3.18 -4.97
CA TYR A 16 -23.98 -3.67 -4.56
C TYR A 16 -24.02 -3.94 -3.05
N ASN A 17 -24.69 -3.05 -2.31
CA ASN A 17 -24.92 -3.22 -0.87
C ASN A 17 -25.86 -4.39 -0.60
N LEU A 18 -25.50 -5.27 0.33
CA LEU A 18 -26.34 -6.37 0.75
C LEU A 18 -27.53 -5.83 1.54
N ARG A 19 -28.74 -6.11 1.03
CA ARG A 19 -29.99 -5.54 1.55
C ARG A 19 -31.08 -6.58 1.69
N VAL A 20 -31.95 -6.33 2.67
CA VAL A 20 -33.22 -7.05 2.81
C VAL A 20 -34.36 -6.07 2.62
N TYR A 21 -35.13 -6.29 1.55
CA TYR A 21 -36.28 -5.48 1.17
C TYR A 21 -37.57 -6.03 1.76
N THR A 22 -38.38 -5.14 2.35
CA THR A 22 -39.78 -5.40 2.62
C THR A 22 -40.59 -5.01 1.38
N ILE A 23 -41.25 -5.99 0.76
CA ILE A 23 -42.06 -5.77 -0.44
C ILE A 23 -43.49 -6.20 -0.21
N ASN A 24 -44.43 -5.51 -0.84
CA ASN A 24 -45.83 -5.89 -0.90
C ASN A 24 -46.21 -6.16 -2.36
N PRO A 25 -46.22 -7.44 -2.78
CA PRO A 25 -46.58 -7.84 -4.13
C PRO A 25 -48.11 -7.90 -4.32
N ASP A 26 -48.61 -7.32 -5.40
CA ASP A 26 -49.98 -7.51 -5.90
C ASP A 26 -49.95 -8.50 -7.08
N PHE A 27 -50.06 -9.78 -6.76
CA PHE A 27 -49.94 -10.85 -7.74
C PHE A 27 -51.06 -10.80 -8.76
N LYS A 28 -50.69 -10.85 -10.05
CA LYS A 28 -51.67 -11.04 -11.13
C LYS A 28 -52.10 -12.51 -11.16
N THR A 29 -53.35 -12.76 -10.82
CA THR A 29 -53.96 -14.09 -10.80
C THR A 29 -55.13 -14.18 -11.79
N SER A 30 -55.76 -15.35 -11.89
CA SER A 30 -57.01 -15.52 -12.65
C SER A 30 -58.15 -14.63 -12.14
N ASP A 31 -58.10 -14.25 -10.86
CA ASP A 31 -59.18 -13.55 -10.17
C ASP A 31 -58.94 -12.03 -10.10
N GLY A 32 -57.87 -11.53 -10.75
CA GLY A 32 -57.45 -10.13 -10.76
C GLY A 32 -56.07 -9.91 -10.14
N GLY A 33 -55.72 -8.64 -9.92
CA GLY A 33 -54.40 -8.19 -9.46
C GLY A 33 -53.58 -7.53 -10.55
N SER A 34 -52.82 -6.50 -10.19
CA SER A 34 -52.07 -5.65 -11.14
C SER A 34 -50.78 -6.29 -11.65
N GLY A 35 -50.23 -7.28 -10.93
CA GLY A 35 -48.91 -7.84 -11.22
C GLY A 35 -47.76 -6.90 -10.83
N THR A 36 -48.01 -5.96 -9.92
CA THR A 36 -47.02 -4.96 -9.50
C THR A 36 -46.42 -5.32 -8.14
N ILE A 37 -45.26 -4.75 -7.84
CA ILE A 37 -44.59 -4.87 -6.54
C ILE A 37 -44.35 -3.46 -6.01
N SER A 38 -44.67 -3.25 -4.74
CA SER A 38 -44.31 -2.02 -4.02
C SER A 38 -43.23 -2.32 -2.99
N VAL A 39 -42.15 -1.53 -2.99
CA VAL A 39 -41.09 -1.63 -1.98
C VAL A 39 -41.50 -0.73 -0.82
N GLN A 40 -41.67 -1.34 0.36
CA GLN A 40 -42.10 -0.65 1.58
C GLN A 40 -40.91 -0.11 2.39
N GLY A 41 -39.74 -0.73 2.26
CA GLY A 41 -38.50 -0.32 2.93
C GLY A 41 -37.41 -1.36 2.76
N PHE A 42 -36.24 -1.09 3.32
CA PHE A 42 -35.12 -2.02 3.38
C PHE A 42 -34.23 -1.74 4.59
N PHE A 43 -33.42 -2.72 4.97
CA PHE A 43 -32.23 -2.52 5.80
C PHE A 43 -31.00 -3.07 5.08
N GLU A 44 -29.82 -2.60 5.50
CA GLU A 44 -28.51 -3.00 4.98
C GLU A 44 -27.80 -3.86 6.00
N LEU A 45 -27.11 -4.90 5.53
CA LEU A 45 -26.23 -5.67 6.39
C LEU A 45 -24.96 -4.85 6.67
N LYS A 46 -24.48 -4.85 7.91
CA LYS A 46 -23.37 -4.00 8.33
C LYS A 46 -22.65 -4.51 9.58
N ASP A 47 -21.38 -4.12 9.73
CA ASP A 47 -20.49 -4.57 10.80
C ASP A 47 -19.79 -3.39 11.53
N PRO A 48 -20.52 -2.43 12.12
CA PRO A 48 -19.91 -1.25 12.76
C PRO A 48 -19.02 -1.59 13.97
N ASP A 49 -19.18 -2.78 14.55
CA ASP A 49 -18.46 -3.26 15.73
C ASP A 49 -17.22 -4.12 15.40
N ASP A 50 -16.84 -4.22 14.11
CA ASP A 50 -15.61 -4.89 13.65
C ASP A 50 -15.54 -6.38 14.05
N LEU A 51 -16.64 -7.10 13.84
CA LEU A 51 -16.78 -8.52 14.18
C LEU A 51 -16.25 -9.45 13.07
N ILE A 52 -16.15 -8.98 11.83
CA ILE A 52 -15.64 -9.79 10.71
C ILE A 52 -14.11 -9.89 10.81
N PRO A 53 -13.54 -11.12 10.91
CA PRO A 53 -12.10 -11.30 11.17
C PRO A 53 -11.22 -11.14 9.91
N PHE A 54 -11.74 -10.51 8.87
CA PHE A 54 -11.07 -10.26 7.59
C PHE A 54 -11.56 -8.92 7.00
N PRO A 55 -10.68 -8.15 6.35
CA PRO A 55 -11.09 -6.92 5.68
C PRO A 55 -12.24 -7.06 4.66
N ILE A 56 -13.13 -6.07 4.69
CA ILE A 56 -14.29 -5.92 3.79
C ILE A 56 -14.17 -4.68 2.89
N VAL A 57 -15.05 -4.51 1.90
CA VAL A 57 -15.04 -3.37 0.97
C VAL A 57 -15.14 -2.04 1.71
N ASN A 58 -16.01 -1.94 2.71
CA ASN A 58 -16.25 -0.71 3.47
C ASN A 58 -15.56 -0.71 4.85
N GLU A 59 -14.42 -1.42 4.97
CA GLU A 59 -13.66 -1.67 6.20
C GLU A 59 -13.48 -0.44 7.10
N TRP A 60 -13.21 0.70 6.47
CA TRP A 60 -12.81 1.93 7.16
C TRP A 60 -13.91 2.99 7.24
N THR A 61 -15.15 2.63 6.87
CA THR A 61 -16.33 3.48 7.09
C THR A 61 -16.87 3.27 8.50
N SER A 62 -17.59 4.24 9.07
CA SER A 62 -18.15 4.07 10.43
C SER A 62 -19.26 3.03 10.50
N GLU A 63 -20.00 2.84 9.40
CA GLU A 63 -21.11 1.88 9.35
C GLU A 63 -20.65 0.49 8.90
N ARG A 64 -19.53 0.36 8.18
CA ARG A 64 -19.02 -0.92 7.66
C ARG A 64 -20.11 -1.72 6.93
N ILE A 65 -20.79 -1.04 5.99
CA ILE A 65 -21.88 -1.64 5.20
C ILE A 65 -21.32 -2.78 4.34
N LEU A 66 -21.96 -3.95 4.40
CA LEU A 66 -21.53 -5.11 3.64
C LEU A 66 -22.02 -5.05 2.20
N THR A 67 -21.16 -5.47 1.30
CA THR A 67 -21.39 -5.54 -0.15
C THR A 67 -21.40 -6.98 -0.63
N GLY A 68 -21.88 -7.20 -1.85
CA GLY A 68 -21.84 -8.51 -2.48
C GLY A 68 -20.42 -9.05 -2.75
N SER A 69 -19.40 -8.19 -2.67
CA SER A 69 -18.03 -8.69 -2.64
C SER A 69 -17.71 -9.35 -1.31
N ASP A 70 -18.21 -8.84 -0.18
CA ASP A 70 -17.84 -9.32 1.15
C ASP A 70 -18.42 -10.71 1.44
N PHE A 71 -19.69 -10.91 1.05
CA PHE A 71 -20.43 -12.15 1.22
C PHE A 71 -21.33 -12.46 0.03
N ASP A 72 -21.51 -13.74 -0.22
CA ASP A 72 -22.36 -14.28 -1.27
C ASP A 72 -23.63 -14.89 -0.67
N ILE A 73 -24.53 -14.03 -0.17
CA ILE A 73 -25.70 -14.50 0.59
C ILE A 73 -26.76 -15.10 -0.34
N GLU A 74 -27.16 -16.35 -0.08
CA GLU A 74 -28.11 -17.09 -0.92
C GLU A 74 -29.33 -17.60 -0.15
N SER A 75 -29.30 -17.49 1.17
CA SER A 75 -30.45 -17.84 2.00
C SER A 75 -30.59 -16.92 3.20
N MET A 76 -31.83 -16.74 3.64
CA MET A 76 -32.16 -15.95 4.83
C MET A 76 -33.29 -16.61 5.61
N GLN A 77 -33.18 -16.60 6.94
CA GLN A 77 -34.23 -17.00 7.86
C GLN A 77 -34.41 -15.98 8.97
N LYS A 78 -35.65 -15.55 9.21
CA LYS A 78 -36.01 -14.75 10.38
C LYS A 78 -36.24 -15.64 11.59
N ALA A 79 -35.53 -15.40 12.67
CA ALA A 79 -35.70 -16.11 13.94
C ALA A 79 -36.93 -15.61 14.74
N SER A 80 -37.36 -16.38 15.73
CA SER A 80 -38.54 -16.05 16.55
C SER A 80 -38.35 -14.82 17.44
N ASP A 81 -37.10 -14.47 17.76
CA ASP A 81 -36.73 -13.27 18.52
C ASP A 81 -36.65 -12.01 17.66
N GLY A 82 -36.84 -12.13 16.34
CA GLY A 82 -36.82 -11.02 15.40
C GLY A 82 -35.49 -10.82 14.69
N THR A 83 -34.43 -11.53 15.06
CA THR A 83 -33.12 -11.51 14.40
C THR A 83 -33.13 -12.26 13.06
N PHE A 84 -32.08 -12.09 12.25
CA PHE A 84 -31.96 -12.71 10.93
C PHE A 84 -30.69 -13.53 10.81
N TRP A 85 -30.84 -14.72 10.21
CA TRP A 85 -29.75 -15.61 9.85
C TRP A 85 -29.60 -15.66 8.35
N PHE A 86 -28.37 -15.65 7.86
CA PHE A 86 -28.05 -15.74 6.44
C PHE A 86 -27.07 -16.89 6.18
N GLY A 87 -27.29 -17.62 5.09
CA GLY A 87 -26.35 -18.60 4.57
C GLY A 87 -25.67 -18.08 3.32
N ASP A 88 -24.36 -18.31 3.23
CA ASP A 88 -23.50 -17.93 2.10
C ASP A 88 -23.37 -19.09 1.10
N GLU A 89 -23.28 -18.80 -0.21
CA GLU A 89 -23.20 -19.80 -1.29
C GLU A 89 -21.98 -20.73 -1.13
N PHE A 90 -20.85 -20.16 -0.71
CA PHE A 90 -19.55 -20.85 -0.67
C PHE A 90 -18.99 -21.01 0.74
N GLY A 91 -19.59 -20.33 1.71
CA GLY A 91 -19.19 -20.43 3.09
C GLY A 91 -19.43 -21.81 3.66
N PRO A 92 -18.53 -22.30 4.52
CA PRO A 92 -18.92 -23.19 5.60
C PRO A 92 -19.27 -22.33 6.83
N PHE A 93 -20.13 -21.31 6.70
CA PHE A 93 -20.52 -20.44 7.82
C PHE A 93 -21.91 -19.82 7.67
N LEU A 94 -22.42 -19.25 8.77
CA LEU A 94 -23.66 -18.48 8.85
C LEU A 94 -23.37 -17.06 9.36
N ILE A 95 -24.17 -16.11 8.91
CA ILE A 95 -24.13 -14.71 9.35
C ILE A 95 -25.38 -14.44 10.20
N HIS A 96 -25.22 -13.77 11.34
CA HIS A 96 -26.31 -13.45 12.26
C HIS A 96 -26.39 -11.94 12.50
N THR A 97 -27.56 -11.35 12.25
CA THR A 97 -27.80 -9.91 12.42
C THR A 97 -29.01 -9.63 13.29
N ASP A 98 -29.07 -8.42 13.83
CA ASP A 98 -30.30 -7.87 14.41
C ASP A 98 -31.35 -7.54 13.33
N ALA A 99 -32.45 -6.89 13.75
CA ALA A 99 -33.56 -6.54 12.88
C ALA A 99 -33.26 -5.37 11.91
N ASP A 100 -32.17 -4.64 12.14
CA ASP A 100 -31.72 -3.49 11.34
C ASP A 100 -30.48 -3.83 10.49
N GLY A 101 -30.03 -5.08 10.52
CA GLY A 101 -28.94 -5.62 9.71
C GLY A 101 -27.54 -5.51 10.33
N MET A 102 -27.44 -5.10 11.60
CA MET A 102 -26.17 -5.05 12.32
C MET A 102 -25.73 -6.46 12.70
N LEU A 103 -24.48 -6.83 12.39
CA LEU A 103 -23.89 -8.10 12.82
C LEU A 103 -23.91 -8.22 14.35
N LEU A 104 -24.31 -9.39 14.85
CA LEU A 104 -24.33 -9.70 16.28
C LEU A 104 -23.11 -10.51 16.71
N ASP A 105 -22.56 -11.30 15.80
CA ASP A 105 -21.42 -12.18 16.02
C ASP A 105 -20.55 -12.23 14.76
N ALA A 106 -19.27 -12.59 14.93
CA ALA A 106 -18.41 -12.97 13.81
C ALA A 106 -19.04 -14.15 13.01
N PRO A 107 -18.74 -14.31 11.71
CA PRO A 107 -19.27 -15.42 10.92
C PRO A 107 -19.11 -16.79 11.60
N ILE A 108 -20.22 -17.51 11.78
CA ILE A 108 -20.30 -18.72 12.60
C ILE A 108 -20.01 -19.95 11.73
N PRO A 109 -18.92 -20.70 11.97
CA PRO A 109 -18.58 -21.85 11.14
C PRO A 109 -19.59 -23.00 11.26
N LEU A 110 -19.78 -23.72 10.16
CA LEU A 110 -20.54 -24.97 10.15
C LEU A 110 -19.75 -26.10 10.83
N PRO A 111 -20.43 -27.11 11.41
CA PRO A 111 -19.78 -28.16 12.21
C PRO A 111 -18.72 -28.99 11.49
N ASP A 112 -18.74 -29.02 10.16
CA ASP A 112 -17.81 -29.77 9.30
C ASP A 112 -16.61 -28.94 8.82
N PHE A 113 -16.53 -27.66 9.17
CA PHE A 113 -15.39 -26.81 8.88
C PHE A 113 -14.14 -27.28 9.65
N LYS A 114 -13.09 -27.69 8.92
CA LYS A 114 -11.86 -28.27 9.49
C LYS A 114 -10.73 -27.25 9.68
N GLY A 115 -11.07 -26.09 10.25
CA GLY A 115 -10.13 -25.01 10.53
C GLY A 115 -9.66 -24.26 9.27
N GLY A 116 -9.05 -23.09 9.48
CA GLY A 116 -8.75 -22.10 8.45
C GLY A 116 -9.46 -20.77 8.72
N ILE A 117 -9.26 -19.79 7.84
CA ILE A 117 -9.98 -18.50 7.89
C ILE A 117 -11.39 -18.73 7.33
N ILE A 118 -12.41 -18.32 8.09
CA ILE A 118 -13.81 -18.36 7.68
C ILE A 118 -14.06 -17.13 6.79
N LYS A 119 -14.26 -17.33 5.48
CA LYS A 119 -14.52 -16.26 4.50
C LYS A 119 -15.26 -16.78 3.28
N SER A 120 -16.03 -15.93 2.59
CA SER A 120 -16.57 -16.29 1.27
C SER A 120 -15.41 -16.47 0.28
N SER A 121 -15.50 -17.45 -0.63
CA SER A 121 -14.50 -17.63 -1.69
C SER A 121 -14.48 -16.46 -2.69
N GLN A 122 -15.51 -15.61 -2.65
CA GLN A 122 -15.62 -14.39 -3.43
C GLN A 122 -15.27 -13.14 -2.62
N SER A 123 -15.14 -13.27 -1.29
CA SER A 123 -14.68 -12.22 -0.40
C SER A 123 -13.31 -11.70 -0.86
N PRO A 124 -13.14 -10.39 -1.09
CA PRO A 124 -11.90 -9.83 -1.60
C PRO A 124 -10.84 -9.77 -0.50
N LEU A 125 -10.41 -10.94 -0.03
CA LEU A 125 -9.10 -11.15 0.55
C LEU A 125 -8.62 -12.56 0.25
N ASN A 126 -8.29 -12.83 -1.01
CA ASN A 126 -6.88 -12.73 -1.34
C ASN A 126 -6.76 -11.53 -2.30
N GLU A 127 -5.69 -10.75 -2.19
CA GLU A 127 -5.46 -9.48 -2.90
C GLU A 127 -5.81 -9.56 -4.40
N ASP A 128 -7.04 -9.23 -4.79
CA ASP A 128 -7.25 -8.65 -6.11
C ASP A 128 -6.67 -7.24 -6.03
N TYR A 129 -5.37 -7.16 -6.30
CA TYR A 129 -4.62 -5.90 -6.36
C TYR A 129 -5.37 -4.85 -7.18
N LEU A 130 -6.13 -5.28 -8.19
CA LEU A 130 -6.93 -4.39 -9.02
C LEU A 130 -8.10 -3.76 -8.24
N GLY A 131 -8.81 -4.53 -7.42
CA GLY A 131 -9.89 -4.02 -6.57
C GLY A 131 -9.40 -3.00 -5.55
N VAL A 132 -8.25 -3.29 -4.91
CA VAL A 132 -7.59 -2.35 -3.99
C VAL A 132 -7.22 -1.04 -4.69
N MET A 133 -6.55 -1.15 -5.84
CA MET A 133 -6.09 0.00 -6.61
C MET A 133 -7.24 0.88 -7.10
N ASN A 134 -8.36 0.28 -7.50
CA ASN A 134 -9.57 1.01 -7.90
C ASN A 134 -10.20 1.76 -6.72
N ALA A 135 -10.28 1.11 -5.54
CA ALA A 135 -10.87 1.72 -4.35
C ALA A 135 -10.11 2.98 -3.90
N ILE A 136 -8.78 2.94 -3.95
CA ILE A 136 -7.92 4.07 -3.53
C ILE A 136 -7.63 5.07 -4.67
N LYS A 137 -8.11 4.80 -5.90
CA LYS A 137 -7.86 5.62 -7.10
C LYS A 137 -6.36 5.91 -7.34
N ALA A 138 -5.50 4.94 -7.07
CA ALA A 138 -4.05 5.12 -7.22
C ALA A 138 -3.64 5.13 -8.70
N ASP A 139 -2.62 5.92 -9.07
CA ASP A 139 -2.10 5.96 -10.44
C ASP A 139 -0.99 4.90 -10.69
N VAL A 140 -0.27 4.52 -9.63
CA VAL A 140 0.94 3.68 -9.68
C VAL A 140 0.85 2.58 -8.62
N ILE A 141 1.25 1.36 -8.99
CA ILE A 141 1.45 0.24 -8.07
C ILE A 141 2.92 -0.17 -8.03
N SER A 142 3.46 -0.27 -6.82
CA SER A 142 4.85 -0.67 -6.58
C SER A 142 4.94 -1.97 -5.78
N PRO A 143 4.75 -3.15 -6.42
CA PRO A 143 4.77 -4.42 -5.71
C PRO A 143 6.19 -4.91 -5.43
N TYR A 144 6.34 -5.82 -4.47
CA TYR A 144 7.58 -6.57 -4.34
C TYR A 144 7.77 -7.47 -5.57
N TYR A 145 8.91 -7.38 -6.26
CA TYR A 145 9.09 -8.00 -7.58
C TYR A 145 8.88 -9.52 -7.61
N LYS A 146 9.15 -10.22 -6.51
CA LYS A 146 8.93 -11.68 -6.42
C LYS A 146 7.46 -12.09 -6.35
N LEU A 147 6.55 -11.12 -6.21
CA LEU A 147 5.12 -11.36 -6.30
C LEU A 147 4.61 -11.29 -7.74
N LEU A 148 5.42 -10.84 -8.71
CA LEU A 148 4.99 -10.72 -10.11
C LEU A 148 4.84 -12.09 -10.80
N ASP A 149 3.84 -12.19 -11.69
CA ASP A 149 3.57 -13.38 -12.48
C ASP A 149 4.58 -13.51 -13.63
N ASP A 150 5.56 -14.37 -13.41
CA ASP A 150 6.58 -14.73 -14.39
C ASP A 150 6.27 -16.02 -15.16
N GLY A 151 5.09 -16.62 -14.94
CA GLY A 151 4.66 -17.85 -15.58
C GLY A 151 5.43 -19.11 -15.15
N ASN A 152 6.22 -19.04 -14.07
CA ASN A 152 6.95 -20.19 -13.53
C ASN A 152 6.32 -20.64 -12.20
N GLU A 153 5.77 -21.86 -12.17
CA GLU A 153 5.13 -22.41 -10.96
C GLU A 153 6.13 -22.64 -9.80
N SER A 154 7.43 -22.57 -10.07
CA SER A 154 8.52 -22.80 -9.11
C SER A 154 8.99 -21.52 -8.42
N THR A 155 8.71 -20.34 -8.97
CA THR A 155 9.05 -19.05 -8.37
C THR A 155 8.05 -18.73 -7.26
N GLY A 156 8.33 -19.26 -6.07
CA GLY A 156 7.96 -18.57 -4.83
C GLY A 156 7.18 -19.33 -3.77
N ILE A 157 6.87 -20.64 -3.87
CA ILE A 157 6.08 -21.28 -2.78
C ILE A 157 6.79 -21.23 -1.41
N SER A 158 8.12 -21.29 -1.36
CA SER A 158 8.88 -21.24 -0.09
C SER A 158 9.33 -19.84 0.35
N GLU A 159 9.47 -18.88 -0.57
CA GLU A 159 9.90 -17.50 -0.24
C GLU A 159 8.72 -16.54 0.01
N ARG A 160 7.51 -16.90 -0.41
CA ARG A 160 6.27 -16.13 -0.19
C ARG A 160 5.83 -16.06 1.28
N ILE A 161 6.32 -16.97 2.13
CA ILE A 161 5.86 -17.10 3.53
C ILE A 161 6.56 -16.09 4.47
N ASP A 162 7.79 -15.66 4.17
CA ASP A 162 8.59 -14.78 5.05
C ASP A 162 8.30 -13.28 4.86
N ALA A 163 7.52 -12.89 3.85
CA ALA A 163 7.20 -11.48 3.56
C ALA A 163 5.93 -10.96 4.25
N GLY A 164 5.13 -11.82 4.90
CA GLY A 164 3.88 -11.40 5.54
C GLY A 164 2.78 -10.91 4.59
N VAL A 165 2.89 -11.19 3.29
CA VAL A 165 1.91 -10.82 2.24
C VAL A 165 1.23 -12.09 1.70
N SER A 166 -0.06 -11.96 1.38
CA SER A 166 -0.94 -13.03 0.89
C SER A 166 -0.41 -13.70 -0.39
N SER A 167 -0.78 -14.97 -0.57
CA SER A 167 -0.26 -15.98 -1.51
C SER A 167 -0.40 -15.73 -3.03
N ASP A 168 -0.85 -14.56 -3.47
CA ASP A 168 -1.34 -14.39 -4.85
C ASP A 168 -0.33 -13.67 -5.74
N VAL A 169 -0.24 -14.13 -6.98
CA VAL A 169 0.72 -13.66 -7.98
C VAL A 169 0.14 -12.48 -8.75
N ILE A 170 0.91 -11.42 -8.90
CA ILE A 170 0.51 -10.15 -9.51
C ILE A 170 0.76 -10.18 -11.01
N ASN A 171 -0.32 -10.18 -11.80
CA ASN A 171 -0.20 -10.16 -13.26
C ASN A 171 -0.03 -8.73 -13.80
N VAL A 172 1.19 -8.42 -14.28
CA VAL A 172 1.54 -7.10 -14.84
C VAL A 172 0.61 -6.68 -15.99
N LYS A 173 0.25 -7.61 -16.89
CA LYS A 173 -0.59 -7.30 -18.06
C LYS A 173 -2.01 -6.90 -17.63
N SER A 174 -2.57 -7.54 -16.61
CA SER A 174 -3.90 -7.19 -16.08
C SER A 174 -3.92 -5.77 -15.51
N LEU A 175 -2.92 -5.41 -14.69
CA LEU A 175 -2.80 -4.07 -14.11
C LEU A 175 -2.63 -2.98 -15.17
N ARG A 176 -1.77 -3.21 -16.15
CA ARG A 176 -1.57 -2.27 -17.26
C ARG A 176 -2.80 -2.13 -18.15
N LYS A 177 -3.54 -3.22 -18.39
CA LYS A 177 -4.81 -3.17 -19.12
C LYS A 177 -5.86 -2.31 -18.39
N ALA A 178 -5.79 -2.27 -17.07
CA ALA A 178 -6.64 -1.41 -16.25
C ALA A 178 -6.13 0.04 -16.13
N GLY A 179 -4.98 0.36 -16.71
CA GLY A 179 -4.44 1.72 -16.79
C GLY A 179 -3.44 2.08 -15.69
N TYR A 180 -3.04 1.13 -14.84
CA TYR A 180 -2.03 1.38 -13.79
C TYR A 180 -0.61 1.26 -14.32
N LEU A 181 0.27 2.13 -13.83
CA LEU A 181 1.72 1.96 -14.00
C LEU A 181 2.24 0.95 -12.97
N VAL A 182 3.04 -0.02 -13.40
CA VAL A 182 3.60 -1.05 -12.52
C VAL A 182 5.10 -0.82 -12.35
N ILE A 183 5.54 -0.53 -11.12
CA ILE A 183 6.93 -0.16 -10.81
C ILE A 183 7.44 -0.97 -9.60
N PRO A 184 7.88 -2.22 -9.79
CA PRO A 184 8.27 -3.08 -8.68
C PRO A 184 9.54 -2.64 -7.95
N TRP A 185 9.63 -3.01 -6.67
CA TRP A 185 10.80 -2.84 -5.82
C TRP A 185 11.26 -4.18 -5.21
N THR A 186 12.46 -4.32 -4.68
CA THR A 186 13.68 -3.60 -5.10
C THR A 186 14.53 -4.61 -5.88
N ILE A 187 14.93 -4.28 -7.11
CA ILE A 187 15.66 -5.20 -8.00
C ILE A 187 17.08 -4.69 -8.18
N ASN A 188 18.08 -5.49 -7.81
CA ASN A 188 19.48 -5.04 -7.67
C ASN A 188 20.49 -5.84 -8.51
N ASN A 189 20.04 -6.75 -9.38
CA ASN A 189 20.91 -7.47 -10.29
C ASN A 189 20.35 -7.47 -11.71
N LYS A 190 21.25 -7.51 -12.69
CA LYS A 190 20.93 -7.35 -14.12
C LYS A 190 20.03 -8.45 -14.68
N GLU A 191 20.13 -9.66 -14.15
CA GLU A 191 19.34 -10.80 -14.64
C GLU A 191 17.87 -10.62 -14.27
N ASP A 192 17.59 -10.35 -13.00
CA ASP A 192 16.22 -10.07 -12.54
C ASP A 192 15.66 -8.80 -13.20
N MET A 193 16.48 -7.75 -13.40
CA MET A 193 16.05 -6.54 -14.13
C MET A 193 15.53 -6.88 -15.53
N ARG A 194 16.28 -7.68 -16.30
CA ARG A 194 15.84 -8.11 -17.65
C ARG A 194 14.56 -8.93 -17.60
N GLN A 195 14.44 -9.85 -16.65
CA GLN A 195 13.26 -10.69 -16.50
C GLN A 195 12.02 -9.84 -16.19
N ILE A 196 12.13 -8.92 -15.23
CA ILE A 196 11.04 -8.03 -14.84
C ILE A 196 10.66 -7.06 -15.97
N ILE A 197 11.64 -6.49 -16.69
CA ILE A 197 11.39 -5.68 -17.89
C ILE A 197 10.61 -6.48 -18.94
N ALA A 198 10.96 -7.75 -19.16
CA ALA A 198 10.28 -8.62 -20.12
C ALA A 198 8.81 -8.92 -19.76
N LEU A 199 8.43 -8.79 -18.48
CA LEU A 199 7.01 -8.86 -18.06
C LEU A 199 6.22 -7.62 -18.49
N GLY A 200 6.91 -6.57 -18.95
CA GLY A 200 6.32 -5.35 -19.45
C GLY A 200 5.93 -4.37 -18.35
N VAL A 201 6.70 -4.29 -17.26
CA VAL A 201 6.55 -3.24 -16.24
C VAL A 201 6.87 -1.85 -16.83
N ASP A 202 6.44 -0.78 -16.16
CA ASP A 202 6.62 0.60 -16.62
C ASP A 202 7.85 1.28 -15.97
N GLY A 203 8.45 0.64 -14.97
CA GLY A 203 9.66 1.12 -14.30
C GLY A 203 10.21 0.09 -13.31
N ILE A 204 11.30 0.44 -12.63
CA ILE A 204 11.90 -0.36 -11.55
C ILE A 204 12.44 0.58 -10.46
N ILE A 205 12.19 0.23 -9.20
CA ILE A 205 12.85 0.82 -8.03
C ILE A 205 14.08 -0.02 -7.69
N THR A 206 15.27 0.60 -7.67
CA THR A 206 16.55 -0.11 -7.48
C THR A 206 17.52 0.61 -6.56
N ASP A 207 18.26 -0.16 -5.75
CA ASP A 207 19.42 0.35 -5.02
C ASP A 207 20.62 0.60 -5.97
N ARG A 208 20.57 0.06 -7.20
CA ARG A 208 21.64 0.02 -8.20
C ARG A 208 21.22 0.64 -9.53
N PRO A 209 20.96 1.96 -9.57
CA PRO A 209 20.58 2.65 -10.80
C PRO A 209 21.65 2.56 -11.90
N ASP A 210 22.92 2.43 -11.52
CA ASP A 210 24.04 2.17 -12.43
C ASP A 210 23.83 0.87 -13.25
N LEU A 211 23.40 -0.21 -12.58
CA LEU A 211 23.16 -1.49 -13.26
C LEU A 211 21.91 -1.46 -14.13
N LEU A 212 20.86 -0.76 -13.70
CA LEU A 212 19.63 -0.65 -14.48
C LEU A 212 19.83 0.21 -15.72
N LEU A 213 20.59 1.31 -15.63
CA LEU A 213 20.97 2.11 -16.79
C LEU A 213 21.74 1.26 -17.82
N GLU A 214 22.70 0.44 -17.38
CA GLU A 214 23.39 -0.49 -18.26
C GLU A 214 22.45 -1.51 -18.93
N VAL A 215 21.46 -2.02 -18.21
CA VAL A 215 20.44 -2.93 -18.77
C VAL A 215 19.58 -2.19 -19.80
N MET A 216 19.10 -1.00 -19.49
CA MET A 216 18.28 -0.18 -20.39
C MET A 216 19.03 0.11 -21.70
N VAL A 217 20.30 0.50 -21.62
CA VAL A 217 21.16 0.71 -22.80
C VAL A 217 21.36 -0.60 -23.58
N GLY A 218 21.59 -1.71 -22.88
CA GLY A 218 21.80 -3.02 -23.52
C GLY A 218 20.57 -3.58 -24.22
N GLU A 219 19.37 -3.26 -23.73
CA GLU A 219 18.08 -3.71 -24.26
C GLU A 219 17.39 -2.65 -25.15
N ASP A 220 18.08 -1.55 -25.49
CA ASP A 220 17.58 -0.44 -26.32
C ASP A 220 16.26 0.18 -25.80
N ILE A 221 16.17 0.36 -24.48
CA ILE A 221 15.02 0.96 -23.79
C ILE A 221 15.19 2.48 -23.76
N ASP A 222 14.21 3.20 -24.27
CA ASP A 222 14.17 4.66 -24.22
C ASP A 222 14.00 5.14 -22.76
N PRO A 223 14.97 5.90 -22.19
CA PRO A 223 14.88 6.44 -20.85
C PRO A 223 13.66 7.34 -20.62
N ALA A 224 13.11 7.97 -21.67
CA ALA A 224 11.90 8.77 -21.56
C ALA A 224 10.63 7.91 -21.35
N SER A 225 10.70 6.62 -21.64
CA SER A 225 9.56 5.69 -21.64
C SER A 225 9.55 4.71 -20.46
N PHE A 226 10.60 4.71 -19.63
CA PHE A 226 10.76 3.75 -18.54
C PHE A 226 11.16 4.47 -17.25
N ASP A 227 10.47 4.17 -16.14
CA ASP A 227 10.72 4.84 -14.87
C ASP A 227 11.85 4.17 -14.07
N LEU A 228 13.07 4.64 -14.27
CA LEU A 228 14.25 4.31 -13.47
C LEU A 228 14.17 5.08 -12.14
N GLN A 229 13.73 4.40 -11.07
CA GLN A 229 13.66 5.01 -9.74
C GLN A 229 14.87 4.63 -8.88
N GLY A 230 15.60 5.64 -8.43
CA GLY A 230 16.69 5.49 -7.49
C GLY A 230 16.16 5.29 -6.06
N HIS A 231 16.21 4.06 -5.55
CA HIS A 231 15.71 3.70 -4.21
C HIS A 231 16.55 4.38 -3.12
N ARG A 232 15.89 5.26 -2.36
CA ARG A 232 16.52 6.16 -1.36
C ARG A 232 17.68 6.94 -1.96
N GLY A 233 17.51 7.40 -3.20
CA GLY A 233 18.56 7.92 -4.06
C GLY A 233 19.31 6.80 -4.78
N CYS A 234 20.33 6.23 -4.17
CA CYS A 234 21.07 5.12 -4.75
C CYS A 234 21.73 4.29 -3.64
N ARG A 235 20.93 3.73 -2.73
CA ARG A 235 21.44 3.08 -1.51
C ARG A 235 22.53 2.03 -1.75
N GLY A 236 22.57 1.37 -2.91
CA GLY A 236 23.61 0.41 -3.24
C GLY A 236 24.97 1.03 -3.57
N LEU A 237 25.03 2.36 -3.75
CA LEU A 237 26.20 3.14 -4.16
C LEU A 237 26.60 4.21 -3.15
N ARG A 238 25.64 4.80 -2.42
CA ARG A 238 25.85 5.80 -1.36
C ARG A 238 24.91 5.57 -0.16
N PRO A 239 25.27 6.00 1.07
CA PRO A 239 24.36 5.94 2.22
C PRO A 239 22.98 6.55 1.94
N GLU A 240 21.94 5.78 2.25
CA GLU A 240 20.55 6.04 1.85
C GLU A 240 19.97 7.37 2.33
N ASN A 241 19.04 7.93 1.54
CA ASN A 241 18.24 9.11 1.91
C ASN A 241 19.07 10.35 2.30
N THR A 242 20.29 10.49 1.76
CA THR A 242 21.17 11.64 1.98
C THR A 242 21.31 12.48 0.70
N LEU A 243 21.63 13.77 0.84
CA LEU A 243 21.86 14.64 -0.32
C LEU A 243 22.92 14.08 -1.29
N PRO A 244 24.07 13.53 -0.84
CA PRO A 244 25.04 12.91 -1.75
C PRO A 244 24.51 11.68 -2.49
N ALA A 245 23.57 10.92 -1.89
CA ALA A 245 22.95 9.79 -2.59
C ALA A 245 21.97 10.26 -3.67
N PHE A 246 21.22 11.33 -3.43
CA PHE A 246 20.33 11.92 -4.44
C PHE A 246 21.10 12.61 -5.56
N GLU A 247 22.17 13.35 -5.23
CA GLU A 247 23.11 13.92 -6.20
C GLU A 247 23.65 12.84 -7.13
N HIS A 248 24.22 11.77 -6.55
CA HIS A 248 24.78 10.68 -7.34
C HIS A 248 23.74 9.90 -8.16
N ALA A 249 22.50 9.80 -7.67
CA ALA A 249 21.42 9.19 -8.44
C ALA A 249 21.08 10.03 -9.69
N MET A 250 21.01 11.36 -9.56
CA MET A 250 20.78 12.24 -10.71
C MET A 250 21.96 12.27 -11.69
N GLU A 251 23.20 12.10 -11.22
CA GLU A 251 24.36 11.89 -12.10
C GLU A 251 24.26 10.60 -12.94
N LEU A 252 23.41 9.65 -12.53
CA LEU A 252 23.10 8.40 -13.22
C LEU A 252 21.80 8.50 -14.04
N ASP A 253 21.30 9.71 -14.28
CA ASP A 253 20.11 10.00 -15.09
C ASP A 253 18.86 9.24 -14.62
N VAL A 254 18.70 9.01 -13.30
CA VAL A 254 17.45 8.46 -12.76
C VAL A 254 16.28 9.38 -13.10
N THR A 255 15.15 8.80 -13.51
CA THR A 255 13.96 9.58 -13.86
C THR A 255 13.18 10.03 -12.63
N THR A 256 13.32 9.29 -11.53
CA THR A 256 12.60 9.52 -10.27
C THR A 256 13.51 9.26 -9.07
N LEU A 257 13.52 10.18 -8.11
CA LEU A 257 14.09 9.96 -6.79
C LEU A 257 13.03 9.31 -5.91
N GLU A 258 13.25 8.04 -5.54
CA GLU A 258 12.45 7.39 -4.52
C GLU A 258 13.07 7.70 -3.15
N LEU A 259 12.21 8.06 -2.19
CA LEU A 259 12.64 8.48 -0.87
C LEU A 259 11.56 8.21 0.18
N ASP A 260 12.00 8.08 1.42
CA ASP A 260 11.13 7.89 2.57
C ASP A 260 11.07 9.15 3.42
N ILE A 261 9.93 9.46 4.03
CA ILE A 261 9.79 10.65 4.88
C ILE A 261 9.25 10.37 6.28
N GLY A 262 9.63 11.27 7.19
CA GLY A 262 9.12 11.43 8.55
C GLY A 262 8.87 12.92 8.87
N ILE A 263 8.32 13.20 10.06
CA ILE A 263 8.06 14.57 10.53
C ILE A 263 8.68 14.76 11.91
N THR A 264 9.44 15.85 12.05
CA THR A 264 10.12 16.26 13.28
C THR A 264 9.18 16.91 14.29
N GLY A 265 9.63 17.09 15.53
CA GLY A 265 8.86 17.74 16.58
C GLY A 265 8.57 19.23 16.33
N ASP A 266 9.38 19.88 15.49
CA ASP A 266 9.15 21.24 14.98
C ASP A 266 8.36 21.28 13.66
N GLY A 267 7.82 20.14 13.19
CA GLY A 267 6.91 20.07 12.05
C GLY A 267 7.60 20.08 10.67
N VAL A 268 8.90 19.82 10.61
CA VAL A 268 9.66 19.73 9.35
C VAL A 268 9.53 18.33 8.76
N VAL A 269 9.24 18.26 7.46
CA VAL A 269 9.30 17.00 6.69
C VAL A 269 10.75 16.65 6.41
N VAL A 270 11.22 15.52 6.91
CA VAL A 270 12.60 15.02 6.78
C VAL A 270 12.64 13.71 6.05
N VAL A 271 13.77 13.41 5.40
CA VAL A 271 13.95 12.24 4.55
C VAL A 271 14.66 11.13 5.33
N SER A 272 13.89 10.11 5.73
CA SER A 272 14.37 8.97 6.52
C SER A 272 13.42 7.78 6.40
N HIS A 273 14.00 6.59 6.22
CA HIS A 273 13.25 5.34 6.19
C HIS A 273 12.63 4.96 7.53
N ASN A 274 13.31 5.30 8.62
CA ASN A 274 12.95 4.87 9.96
C ASN A 274 12.21 5.99 10.70
N ARG A 275 11.30 5.63 11.60
CA ARG A 275 10.59 6.57 12.49
C ARG A 275 11.48 7.12 13.62
N VAL A 276 12.69 6.58 13.72
CA VAL A 276 13.75 6.97 14.66
C VAL A 276 14.99 7.36 13.87
N VAL A 277 15.88 8.16 14.46
CA VAL A 277 17.26 8.26 13.98
C VAL A 277 17.93 6.92 14.27
N SER A 278 18.19 6.13 13.24
CA SER A 278 18.65 4.76 13.43
C SER A 278 20.15 4.70 13.71
N SER A 279 20.50 3.99 14.78
CA SER A 279 21.88 3.68 15.18
C SER A 279 22.60 2.71 14.22
N ILE A 280 21.85 2.05 13.34
CA ILE A 280 22.40 1.15 12.33
C ILE A 280 23.13 1.95 11.25
N ILE A 281 22.53 3.06 10.79
CA ILE A 281 23.04 3.86 9.67
C ILE A 281 23.68 5.18 10.13
N CYS A 282 23.34 5.66 11.32
CA CYS A 282 23.81 6.93 11.86
C CYS A 282 24.66 6.77 13.12
N ARG A 283 25.61 7.69 13.31
CA ARG A 283 26.47 7.84 14.48
C ARG A 283 26.38 9.26 15.04
N ARG A 284 26.80 9.45 16.28
CA ARG A 284 26.85 10.78 16.90
C ARG A 284 28.01 11.61 16.33
N THR A 285 27.79 12.91 16.15
CA THR A 285 28.81 13.87 15.69
C THR A 285 29.96 14.02 16.68
N ASP A 286 29.68 13.88 17.98
CA ASP A 286 30.67 13.97 19.06
C ASP A 286 31.46 12.67 19.30
N GLY A 287 31.16 11.60 18.56
CA GLY A 287 31.81 10.30 18.67
C GLY A 287 31.34 9.44 19.85
N THR A 288 30.32 9.87 20.60
CA THR A 288 29.72 9.03 21.64
C THR A 288 29.08 7.77 21.04
N PRO A 289 29.19 6.60 21.69
CA PRO A 289 28.53 5.39 21.22
C PRO A 289 27.02 5.61 21.07
N TYR A 290 26.45 5.08 19.99
CA TYR A 290 25.03 5.18 19.68
C TYR A 290 24.51 3.82 19.27
N ASN A 291 23.59 3.26 20.06
CA ASN A 291 23.09 1.89 19.91
C ASN A 291 21.56 1.89 19.82
N PRO A 292 20.90 0.75 19.50
CA PRO A 292 19.44 0.69 19.40
C PRO A 292 18.69 1.19 20.63
N ALA A 293 19.26 1.03 21.84
CA ALA A 293 18.65 1.52 23.08
C ALA A 293 18.71 3.05 23.24
N ASP A 294 19.59 3.73 22.49
CA ASP A 294 19.80 5.17 22.52
C ASP A 294 18.97 5.90 21.43
N GLU A 295 18.32 5.14 20.53
CA GLU A 295 17.58 5.67 19.40
C GLU A 295 16.47 6.62 19.81
N VAL A 296 16.33 7.73 19.09
CA VAL A 296 15.34 8.77 19.38
C VAL A 296 14.38 8.87 18.20
N ARG A 297 13.09 8.95 18.50
CA ARG A 297 12.04 9.16 17.50
C ARG A 297 12.24 10.51 16.81
N ILE A 298 12.11 10.52 15.49
CA ILE A 298 12.25 11.72 14.67
C ILE A 298 11.29 12.81 15.16
N LYS A 299 10.05 12.44 15.50
CA LYS A 299 9.03 13.38 16.01
C LYS A 299 9.36 14.05 17.35
N ASN A 300 10.40 13.59 18.05
CA ASN A 300 10.85 14.15 19.33
C ASN A 300 12.08 15.05 19.19
N LEU A 301 12.60 15.21 17.98
CA LEU A 301 13.75 16.05 17.66
C LEU A 301 13.34 17.15 16.69
N THR A 302 14.05 18.28 16.71
CA THR A 302 14.02 19.29 15.65
C THR A 302 14.94 18.90 14.50
N LEU A 303 14.75 19.48 13.31
CA LEU A 303 15.71 19.30 12.21
C LEU A 303 17.14 19.69 12.62
N ALA A 304 17.27 20.83 13.30
CA ALA A 304 18.55 21.35 13.75
C ALA A 304 19.26 20.41 14.74
N GLU A 305 18.52 19.77 15.64
CA GLU A 305 19.07 18.73 16.52
C GLU A 305 19.51 17.51 15.73
N ILE A 306 18.72 17.05 14.76
CA ILE A 306 19.08 15.91 13.91
C ILE A 306 20.39 16.18 13.17
N GLN A 307 20.47 17.28 12.42
CA GLN A 307 21.63 17.60 11.58
C GLN A 307 22.89 17.96 12.39
N SER A 308 22.75 18.47 13.62
CA SER A 308 23.90 18.81 14.47
C SER A 308 24.43 17.64 15.31
N GLN A 309 23.59 16.65 15.61
CA GLN A 309 23.95 15.55 16.51
C GLN A 309 24.27 14.25 15.80
N PHE A 310 23.86 14.06 14.54
CA PHE A 310 23.96 12.78 13.85
C PHE A 310 24.57 12.90 12.45
N ILE A 311 25.34 11.89 12.08
CA ILE A 311 25.89 11.68 10.73
C ILE A 311 25.51 10.27 10.29
N CYS A 312 25.00 10.13 9.08
CA CYS A 312 24.50 8.89 8.50
C CYS A 312 25.37 8.42 7.33
N ASP A 313 26.66 8.22 7.58
CA ASP A 313 27.71 7.98 6.59
C ASP A 313 28.26 6.55 6.58
N THR A 314 27.45 5.58 7.02
CA THR A 314 27.90 4.19 7.23
C THR A 314 27.24 3.20 6.27
N ASN A 315 27.96 2.11 5.99
CA ASN A 315 27.44 0.92 5.32
C ASN A 315 27.28 -0.21 6.34
N PRO A 316 26.09 -0.39 6.94
CA PRO A 316 25.87 -1.39 7.97
C PRO A 316 25.86 -2.83 7.45
N ASP A 317 25.64 -3.02 6.14
CA ASP A 317 25.55 -4.33 5.52
C ASP A 317 26.38 -4.38 4.22
N PRO A 318 27.72 -4.44 4.34
CA PRO A 318 28.60 -4.51 3.17
C PRO A 318 28.43 -5.78 2.34
N ALA A 319 27.82 -6.84 2.91
CA ALA A 319 27.52 -8.05 2.17
C ALA A 319 26.35 -7.82 1.20
N ARG A 320 25.33 -7.07 1.64
CA ARG A 320 24.20 -6.67 0.79
C ARG A 320 24.53 -5.51 -0.14
N PHE A 321 25.37 -4.57 0.31
CA PHE A 321 25.76 -3.37 -0.45
C PHE A 321 27.28 -3.28 -0.64
N PRO A 322 27.89 -4.23 -1.39
CA PRO A 322 29.34 -4.29 -1.54
C PRO A 322 29.93 -3.09 -2.29
N ASP A 323 29.14 -2.44 -3.13
CA ASP A 323 29.54 -1.29 -3.96
C ASP A 323 29.20 0.07 -3.32
N GLN A 324 28.59 0.08 -2.13
CA GLN A 324 28.24 1.32 -1.46
C GLN A 324 29.49 1.99 -0.88
N ILE A 325 29.77 3.20 -1.36
CA ILE A 325 30.86 4.03 -0.84
C ILE A 325 30.32 4.86 0.33
N ALA A 326 30.66 4.42 1.53
CA ALA A 326 30.35 5.08 2.79
C ALA A 326 31.62 5.73 3.36
N PRO A 327 31.74 7.08 3.36
CA PRO A 327 32.99 7.75 3.69
C PRO A 327 33.42 7.61 5.16
N GLY A 328 32.46 7.49 6.10
CA GLY A 328 32.75 7.29 7.53
C GLY A 328 33.49 8.45 8.24
N ASN A 329 33.78 9.55 7.54
CA ASN A 329 34.66 10.62 8.01
C ASN A 329 34.26 12.03 7.52
N THR A 330 33.00 12.22 7.15
CA THR A 330 32.46 13.52 6.68
C THR A 330 31.21 13.89 7.50
N THR A 331 30.76 15.13 7.35
CA THR A 331 29.50 15.66 7.88
C THR A 331 28.42 15.84 6.79
N ASP A 332 28.73 15.52 5.54
CA ASP A 332 27.83 15.79 4.40
C ASP A 332 26.63 14.84 4.34
N TYR A 333 26.69 13.73 5.08
CA TYR A 333 25.67 12.70 5.13
C TYR A 333 24.88 12.88 6.43
N THR A 334 23.80 13.65 6.37
CA THR A 334 22.83 13.78 7.46
C THR A 334 21.44 13.41 6.94
N ILE A 335 20.46 13.30 7.83
CA ILE A 335 19.05 13.24 7.44
C ILE A 335 18.66 14.65 6.95
N PRO A 336 18.36 14.84 5.65
CA PRO A 336 17.99 16.15 5.13
C PRO A 336 16.50 16.42 5.35
N ALA A 337 16.13 17.69 5.32
CA ALA A 337 14.76 18.10 5.07
C ALA A 337 14.37 17.76 3.62
N LEU A 338 13.10 17.44 3.38
CA LEU A 338 12.60 17.24 2.02
C LEU A 338 12.77 18.50 1.16
N GLN A 339 12.70 19.69 1.77
CA GLN A 339 12.98 20.95 1.07
C GLN A 339 14.40 20.99 0.50
N GLU A 340 15.40 20.50 1.23
CA GLU A 340 16.80 20.49 0.76
C GLU A 340 16.98 19.55 -0.44
N VAL A 341 16.27 18.41 -0.44
CA VAL A 341 16.26 17.48 -1.59
C VAL A 341 15.58 18.12 -2.81
N ILE A 342 14.46 18.83 -2.61
CA ILE A 342 13.75 19.54 -3.69
C ILE A 342 14.64 20.65 -4.28
N ASP A 343 15.33 21.41 -3.43
CA ASP A 343 16.23 22.49 -3.86
C ASP A 343 17.41 21.94 -4.67
N LEU A 344 17.99 20.82 -4.23
CA LEU A 344 19.05 20.10 -4.94
C LEU A 344 18.55 19.62 -6.31
N ALA A 345 17.41 18.94 -6.35
CA ALA A 345 16.79 18.44 -7.58
C ALA A 345 16.49 19.58 -8.56
N ASN A 346 15.87 20.68 -8.12
CA ASN A 346 15.59 21.83 -8.98
C ASN A 346 16.86 22.47 -9.57
N THR A 347 17.99 22.36 -8.85
CA THR A 347 19.28 22.89 -9.30
C THR A 347 19.94 21.97 -10.32
N MET A 348 19.90 20.66 -10.10
CA MET A 348 20.61 19.67 -10.91
C MET A 348 19.79 19.17 -12.10
N ASP A 349 18.55 18.74 -11.83
CA ASP A 349 17.61 18.22 -12.82
C ASP A 349 16.18 18.67 -12.48
N PRO A 350 15.69 19.79 -13.04
CA PRO A 350 14.33 20.28 -12.81
C PRO A 350 13.25 19.39 -13.44
N CYS A 351 13.61 18.34 -14.18
CA CYS A 351 12.68 17.35 -14.74
C CYS A 351 12.57 16.09 -13.90
N VAL A 352 13.52 15.82 -12.98
CA VAL A 352 13.45 14.64 -12.10
C VAL A 352 12.15 14.63 -11.32
N ARG A 353 11.56 13.43 -11.18
CA ARG A 353 10.36 13.18 -10.40
C ARG A 353 10.70 12.73 -8.98
N PHE A 354 9.68 12.67 -8.12
CA PHE A 354 9.77 12.18 -6.75
C PHE A 354 8.74 11.08 -6.53
N ASN A 355 9.17 9.98 -5.90
CA ASN A 355 8.30 8.97 -5.34
C ASN A 355 8.48 9.00 -3.81
N ILE A 356 7.53 9.58 -3.10
CA ILE A 356 7.64 10.00 -1.70
C ILE A 356 6.87 9.02 -0.81
N GLU A 357 7.56 8.21 -0.02
CA GLU A 357 6.93 7.24 0.89
C GLU A 357 6.69 7.80 2.30
N THR A 358 5.43 7.79 2.76
CA THR A 358 5.11 8.14 4.15
C THR A 358 5.43 6.99 5.12
N LYS A 359 6.33 7.19 6.09
CA LYS A 359 6.69 6.17 7.09
C LYS A 359 5.86 6.23 8.37
N ILE A 360 4.56 6.01 8.23
CA ILE A 360 3.60 5.90 9.32
C ILE A 360 3.03 4.47 9.40
N SER A 361 2.50 4.09 10.56
CA SER A 361 1.88 2.77 10.75
C SER A 361 0.68 2.83 11.69
N PRO A 362 -0.42 2.13 11.38
CA PRO A 362 -1.57 2.00 12.30
C PRO A 362 -1.22 1.17 13.54
N TYR A 363 -0.21 0.30 13.44
CA TYR A 363 0.24 -0.54 14.55
C TYR A 363 1.23 0.17 15.49
N ALA A 364 1.72 1.36 15.09
CA ALA A 364 2.66 2.16 15.87
C ALA A 364 2.27 3.65 15.90
N PRO A 365 1.04 4.00 16.29
CA PRO A 365 0.51 5.37 16.18
C PRO A 365 1.28 6.37 17.06
N ASN A 366 1.95 5.88 18.10
CA ASN A 366 2.76 6.69 19.01
C ASN A 366 4.18 6.96 18.50
N GLU A 367 4.55 6.51 17.30
CA GLU A 367 5.91 6.68 16.76
C GLU A 367 6.06 7.88 15.81
N THR A 368 4.97 8.30 15.18
CA THR A 368 4.89 9.48 14.29
C THR A 368 3.91 10.52 14.82
N VAL A 369 3.73 11.62 14.07
CA VAL A 369 2.53 12.47 14.18
C VAL A 369 1.30 11.71 13.66
N ASP A 370 0.10 12.23 13.92
CA ASP A 370 -1.14 11.62 13.43
C ASP A 370 -1.23 11.67 11.89
N PRO A 371 -2.00 10.76 11.26
CA PRO A 371 -2.11 10.66 9.80
C PRO A 371 -2.50 11.98 9.11
N THR A 372 -3.47 12.73 9.65
CA THR A 372 -3.93 13.99 9.04
C THR A 372 -2.84 15.05 9.06
N THR A 373 -2.14 15.20 10.19
CA THR A 373 -0.98 16.10 10.29
C THR A 373 0.11 15.69 9.32
N PHE A 374 0.34 14.38 9.18
CA PHE A 374 1.36 13.84 8.28
C PHE A 374 1.06 14.19 6.81
N ALA A 375 -0.10 13.75 6.32
CA ALA A 375 -0.54 14.02 4.95
C ALA A 375 -0.55 15.53 4.64
N SER A 376 -1.04 16.35 5.59
CA SER A 376 -1.08 17.80 5.41
C SER A 376 0.31 18.41 5.22
N ALA A 377 1.31 17.99 6.00
CA ALA A 377 2.67 18.50 5.87
C ALA A 377 3.28 18.16 4.49
N VAL A 378 3.04 16.94 4.01
CA VAL A 378 3.51 16.46 2.69
C VAL A 378 2.84 17.21 1.55
N VAL A 379 1.51 17.34 1.58
CA VAL A 379 0.77 18.10 0.56
C VAL A 379 1.19 19.57 0.54
N ASN A 380 1.42 20.17 1.71
CA ASN A 380 1.83 21.56 1.80
C ASN A 380 3.20 21.81 1.17
N ILE A 381 4.20 20.94 1.43
CA ILE A 381 5.54 21.12 0.85
C ILE A 381 5.55 20.87 -0.65
N ILE A 382 4.78 19.89 -1.15
CA ILE A 382 4.62 19.64 -2.60
C ILE A 382 4.04 20.88 -3.29
N LYS A 383 2.93 21.42 -2.76
CA LYS A 383 2.26 22.61 -3.32
C LYS A 383 3.11 23.87 -3.22
N ALA A 384 3.79 24.08 -2.09
CA ALA A 384 4.64 25.25 -1.89
C ALA A 384 5.79 25.31 -2.92
N ASN A 385 6.25 24.16 -3.41
CA ASN A 385 7.31 24.05 -4.39
C ASN A 385 6.83 23.86 -5.84
N ASN A 386 5.53 23.80 -6.09
CA ASN A 386 4.93 23.55 -7.40
C ASN A 386 5.43 22.25 -8.07
N ILE A 387 5.57 21.17 -7.29
CA ILE A 387 6.07 19.86 -7.77
C ILE A 387 4.98 18.79 -7.86
N GLU A 388 3.70 19.17 -7.86
CA GLU A 388 2.56 18.25 -7.96
C GLU A 388 2.67 17.33 -9.17
N ASN A 389 3.00 17.89 -10.35
CA ASN A 389 3.12 17.12 -11.59
C ASN A 389 4.40 16.27 -11.69
N ARG A 390 5.26 16.34 -10.67
CA ARG A 390 6.52 15.57 -10.58
C ARG A 390 6.54 14.66 -9.36
N SER A 391 5.46 14.56 -8.60
CA SER A 391 5.46 13.81 -7.33
C SER A 391 4.37 12.74 -7.32
N VAL A 392 4.74 11.54 -6.93
CA VAL A 392 3.84 10.47 -6.49
C VAL A 392 4.04 10.30 -5.00
N VAL A 393 2.95 10.18 -4.23
CA VAL A 393 3.01 9.84 -2.80
C VAL A 393 2.62 8.38 -2.65
N GLN A 394 3.50 7.58 -2.06
CA GLN A 394 3.28 6.18 -1.77
C GLN A 394 3.20 5.94 -0.26
N SER A 395 2.49 4.89 0.15
CA SER A 395 2.31 4.56 1.57
C SER A 395 1.88 3.11 1.71
N PHE A 396 2.38 2.43 2.76
CA PHE A 396 1.76 1.17 3.21
C PHE A 396 0.53 1.41 4.10
N ASP A 397 0.37 2.62 4.62
CA ASP A 397 -0.75 3.04 5.45
C ASP A 397 -1.79 3.77 4.60
N ARG A 398 -2.91 3.09 4.32
CA ARG A 398 -4.00 3.63 3.48
C ARG A 398 -4.61 4.93 4.03
N ARG A 399 -4.49 5.20 5.34
CA ARG A 399 -5.00 6.46 5.94
C ARG A 399 -4.25 7.71 5.48
N ASN A 400 -3.11 7.56 4.79
CA ASN A 400 -2.38 8.64 4.13
C ASN A 400 -2.60 8.68 2.60
N GLN A 401 -3.46 7.79 2.06
CA GLN A 401 -3.83 7.76 0.65
C GLN A 401 -5.21 8.38 0.38
N ASP A 402 -6.05 8.50 1.42
CA ASP A 402 -7.32 9.24 1.43
C ASP A 402 -7.12 10.74 1.68
#